data_AF-A0A4Q3ELN4-F1
#
_entry.id   AF-A0A4Q3ELN4-F1
#
_cell.length_a   1.000
_cell.length_b   1.000
_cell.length_c   1.000
_cell.angle_alpha   90.00
_cell.angle_beta   90.00
_cell.angle_gamma   90.00
#
_symmetry.space_group_name_H-M   'P 1'
#
loop_
_entity.id
_entity.type
_entity.pdbx_description
1 polymer ?
#
loop_
_entity_poly.entity_id
_entity_poly.type
_entity_poly.pdbx_seq_one_letter_code
_entity_poly.pdbx_strand_id
1 'polypeptide(L)'
;MFGGIQPYGEVWRTGANWATTLTFSEETTVGGNKVPAGTYSLFTIPGKDEWTVILNKTAKQWGSYTYKESEDLLRFKVEPVKIREKRESFIFRGFPSSPHFHVATLF
;
A
#
# COMPACT_ATOMS: atom_id res chain seq x y z
N MET A 1 5.24 -2.08 -16.34
CA MET A 1 5.79 -2.49 -15.02
C MET A 1 5.07 -3.75 -14.55
N PHE A 2 3.75 -3.67 -14.35
CA PHE A 2 2.88 -4.82 -14.03
C PHE A 2 2.60 -5.70 -15.25
N GLY A 3 2.54 -7.01 -15.05
CA GLY A 3 2.52 -8.01 -16.13
C GLY A 3 3.87 -8.18 -16.86
N GLY A 4 4.95 -7.66 -16.26
CA GLY A 4 6.32 -7.75 -16.75
C GLY A 4 7.29 -7.92 -15.58
N ILE A 5 8.02 -6.86 -15.21
CA ILE A 5 8.97 -6.87 -14.08
C ILE A 5 8.28 -7.20 -12.75
N GLN A 6 7.06 -6.71 -12.55
CA GLN A 6 6.20 -7.16 -11.44
C GLN A 6 5.07 -8.01 -12.04
N PRO A 7 5.00 -9.31 -11.74
CA PRO A 7 3.94 -10.17 -12.22
C PRO A 7 2.58 -9.76 -11.65
N TYR A 8 1.50 -10.08 -12.37
CA TYR A 8 0.15 -10.01 -11.80
C TYR A 8 -0.10 -11.19 -10.87
N GLY A 9 -0.94 -10.99 -9.85
CA GLY A 9 -1.32 -12.04 -8.90
C GLY A 9 -0.27 -12.35 -7.83
N GLU A 10 0.89 -11.70 -7.90
CA GLU A 10 2.00 -11.89 -6.95
C GLU A 10 2.11 -10.74 -5.95
N VAL A 11 2.56 -11.05 -4.74
CA VAL A 11 2.77 -10.04 -3.70
C VAL A 11 3.98 -9.16 -4.04
N TRP A 12 3.72 -7.87 -4.21
CA TRP A 12 4.71 -6.83 -4.44
C TRP A 12 4.84 -5.92 -3.22
N ARG A 13 6.08 -5.62 -2.83
CA ARG A 13 6.46 -4.73 -1.72
C ARG A 13 6.09 -3.25 -1.90
N THR A 14 5.37 -2.93 -2.98
CA THR A 14 4.96 -1.56 -3.34
C THR A 14 6.12 -0.56 -3.22
N GLY A 15 7.29 -0.96 -3.71
CA GLY A 15 8.57 -0.29 -3.50
C GLY A 15 9.70 -0.95 -4.30
N ALA A 16 10.91 -0.43 -4.16
CA ALA A 16 12.09 -0.89 -4.93
C ALA A 16 12.93 -1.93 -4.19
N ASN A 17 13.43 -1.64 -2.99
CA ASN A 17 14.24 -2.61 -2.22
C ASN A 17 13.52 -3.02 -0.94
N TRP A 18 13.20 -2.05 -0.10
CA TRP A 18 12.38 -2.22 1.09
C TRP A 18 10.89 -2.17 0.75
N ALA A 19 10.08 -2.85 1.55
CA ALA A 19 8.65 -2.60 1.56
C ALA A 19 8.39 -1.17 2.02
N THR A 20 7.53 -0.45 1.30
CA THR A 20 7.10 0.88 1.71
C THR A 20 6.48 0.81 3.10
N THR A 21 6.87 1.73 3.98
CA THR A 21 6.41 1.75 5.37
C THR A 21 5.45 2.92 5.58
N LEU A 22 4.34 2.66 6.26
CA LEU A 22 3.34 3.66 6.65
C LEU A 22 3.28 3.72 8.17
N THR A 23 3.31 4.92 8.73
CA THR A 23 3.13 5.14 10.17
C THR A 23 1.90 6.00 10.40
N PHE A 24 0.97 5.50 11.21
CA PHE A 24 -0.20 6.23 11.68
C PHE A 24 0.00 6.60 13.15
N SER A 25 -0.09 7.89 13.47
CA SER A 25 0.04 8.40 14.85
C SER A 25 -1.21 8.16 15.70
N GLU A 26 -2.34 7.91 15.06
CA GLU A 26 -3.64 7.67 15.68
C GLU A 26 -4.43 6.62 14.88
N GLU A 27 -5.55 6.15 15.43
CA GLU A 27 -6.49 5.31 14.67
C GLU A 27 -7.00 6.10 13.45
N THR A 28 -6.92 5.49 12.28
CA THR A 28 -7.39 6.10 11.03
C THR A 28 -8.26 5.13 10.23
N THR A 29 -8.76 5.57 9.08
CA THR A 29 -9.53 4.72 8.16
C THR A 29 -8.75 4.52 6.87
N VAL A 30 -8.52 3.26 6.50
CA VAL A 30 -7.87 2.86 5.24
C VAL A 30 -8.79 1.92 4.49
N GLY A 31 -9.17 2.30 3.26
CA GLY A 31 -10.07 1.47 2.44
C GLY A 31 -11.42 1.19 3.12
N GLY A 32 -11.92 2.11 3.94
CA GLY A 32 -13.16 1.94 4.73
C GLY A 32 -13.00 1.15 6.03
N ASN A 33 -11.79 0.68 6.36
CA ASN A 33 -11.52 -0.10 7.57
C ASN A 33 -10.77 0.72 8.61
N LYS A 34 -11.13 0.55 9.89
CA LYS A 34 -10.37 1.14 11.01
C LYS A 34 -9.00 0.48 11.11
N VAL A 35 -7.97 1.29 11.21
CA VAL A 35 -6.57 0.89 11.36
C VAL A 35 -6.02 1.58 12.61
N PRO A 36 -5.58 0.84 13.63
CA PRO A 36 -4.98 1.44 14.82
C PRO A 36 -3.72 2.25 14.50
N ALA A 37 -3.33 3.11 15.43
CA ALA A 37 -2.02 3.74 15.41
C ALA A 37 -0.93 2.66 15.38
N GLY A 38 0.12 2.87 14.59
CA GLY A 38 1.19 1.91 14.42
C GLY A 38 1.99 2.12 13.15
N THR A 39 3.04 1.31 12.99
CA THR A 39 3.87 1.29 11.78
C THR A 39 3.64 -0.04 11.07
N TYR A 40 3.34 0.04 9.77
CA TYR A 40 3.00 -1.10 8.93
C TYR A 40 3.81 -1.08 7.65
N SER A 41 4.03 -2.24 7.06
CA SER A 41 4.52 -2.34 5.68
C SER A 41 3.34 -2.42 4.72
N LEU A 42 3.52 -1.83 3.55
CA LEU A 42 2.54 -1.78 2.48
C LEU A 42 2.91 -2.77 1.38
N PHE A 43 2.03 -3.72 1.14
CA PHE A 43 2.12 -4.64 0.02
C PHE A 43 0.92 -4.45 -0.90
N THR A 44 1.09 -4.85 -2.16
CA THR A 44 0.02 -4.88 -3.15
C THR A 44 0.11 -6.17 -3.95
N ILE A 45 -1.04 -6.69 -4.37
CA ILE A 45 -1.14 -7.74 -5.38
C ILE A 45 -1.79 -7.09 -6.59
N PRO A 46 -1.02 -6.74 -7.63
CA PRO A 46 -1.57 -6.12 -8.82
C PRO A 46 -2.37 -7.16 -9.61
N GLY A 47 -3.57 -6.78 -10.04
CA GLY A 47 -4.33 -7.45 -11.08
C GLY A 47 -4.55 -6.54 -12.28
N LYS A 48 -5.22 -7.05 -13.32
CA LYS A 48 -5.55 -6.26 -14.51
C LYS A 48 -6.66 -5.25 -14.21
N ASP A 49 -7.71 -5.73 -13.53
CA ASP A 49 -8.94 -4.96 -13.30
C ASP A 49 -9.19 -4.68 -11.81
N GLU A 50 -8.45 -5.33 -10.92
CA GLU A 50 -8.59 -5.19 -9.47
C GLU A 50 -7.23 -5.39 -8.82
N TRP A 51 -6.92 -4.58 -7.82
CA TRP A 51 -5.71 -4.70 -7.02
C TRP A 51 -6.08 -5.03 -5.58
N THR A 52 -5.25 -5.85 -4.95
CA THR A 52 -5.34 -6.04 -3.50
C THR A 52 -4.31 -5.14 -2.83
N VAL A 53 -4.74 -4.34 -1.87
CA VAL A 53 -3.88 -3.54 -0.98
C VAL A 53 -3.79 -4.23 0.37
N ILE A 54 -2.58 -4.29 0.92
CA ILE A 54 -2.27 -5.03 2.14
C ILE A 54 -1.48 -4.14 3.09
N LEU A 55 -1.95 -4.03 4.33
CA LEU A 55 -1.15 -3.54 5.46
C LEU A 55 -0.67 -4.75 6.26
N ASN A 56 0.64 -4.92 6.38
CA ASN A 56 1.25 -6.02 7.11
C ASN A 56 1.93 -5.51 8.39
N LYS A 57 1.75 -6.23 9.50
CA LYS A 57 2.24 -5.86 10.84
C LYS A 57 3.77 -5.85 10.93
N THR A 58 4.46 -6.56 10.04
CA THR A 58 5.93 -6.55 10.01
C THR A 58 6.42 -5.35 9.20
N ALA A 59 6.71 -4.24 9.88
CA ALA A 59 6.98 -2.94 9.24
C ALA A 59 8.24 -2.90 8.33
N LYS A 60 9.33 -3.54 8.73
CA LYS A 60 10.62 -3.45 8.01
C LYS A 60 10.92 -4.78 7.32
N GLN A 61 10.70 -4.83 6.01
CA GLN A 61 10.95 -6.03 5.20
C GLN A 61 11.74 -5.68 3.94
N TRP A 62 12.78 -6.47 3.66
CA TRP A 62 13.51 -6.40 2.41
C TRP A 62 12.81 -7.29 1.37
N GLY A 63 12.36 -6.71 0.26
CA GLY A 63 11.60 -7.44 -0.73
C GLY A 63 10.22 -7.87 -0.24
N SER A 64 9.68 -8.93 -0.86
CA SER A 64 8.51 -9.69 -0.39
C SER A 64 8.89 -11.11 0.07
N TYR A 65 10.18 -11.42 0.20
CA TYR A 65 10.68 -12.77 0.51
C TYR A 65 10.28 -13.28 1.90
N THR A 66 10.15 -12.36 2.86
CA THR A 66 9.75 -12.66 4.24
C THR A 66 8.27 -12.43 4.49
N TYR A 67 7.51 -12.09 3.44
CA TYR A 67 6.08 -11.81 3.56
C TYR A 67 5.36 -13.06 4.07
N LYS A 68 4.47 -12.84 5.05
CA LYS A 68 3.57 -13.86 5.58
C LYS A 68 2.17 -13.27 5.63
N GLU A 69 1.24 -13.91 4.94
CA GLU A 69 -0.17 -13.51 4.94
C GLU A 69 -0.78 -13.54 6.34
N SER A 70 -0.30 -14.42 7.24
CA SER A 70 -0.71 -14.45 8.66
C SER A 70 -0.38 -13.17 9.43
N GLU A 71 0.52 -12.34 8.89
CA GLU A 71 0.89 -11.05 9.48
C GLU A 71 0.16 -9.87 8.85
N ASP A 72 -0.78 -10.11 7.94
CA ASP A 72 -1.63 -9.06 7.40
C ASP A 72 -2.55 -8.54 8.51
N LEU A 73 -2.52 -7.22 8.72
CA LEU A 73 -3.53 -6.53 9.52
C LEU A 73 -4.81 -6.35 8.71
N LEU A 74 -4.65 -5.94 7.45
CA LEU A 74 -5.75 -5.57 6.59
C LEU A 74 -5.44 -5.94 5.14
N ARG A 75 -6.42 -6.51 4.46
CA ARG A 75 -6.40 -6.80 3.02
C ARG A 75 -7.71 -6.32 2.40
N PHE A 76 -7.64 -5.47 1.39
CA PHE A 76 -8.83 -4.94 0.71
C PHE A 76 -8.59 -4.73 -0.78
N LYS A 77 -9.68 -4.75 -1.55
CA LYS A 77 -9.66 -4.61 -3.01
C LYS A 77 -9.87 -3.16 -3.42
N VAL A 78 -9.18 -2.74 -4.48
CA VAL A 78 -9.33 -1.42 -5.10
C VAL A 78 -9.32 -1.57 -6.62
N GLU A 79 -10.11 -0.74 -7.31
CA GLU A 79 -10.10 -0.69 -8.77
C GLU A 79 -8.97 0.24 -9.25
N PRO A 80 -8.06 -0.25 -10.11
CA PRO A 80 -7.00 0.57 -10.68
C PRO A 80 -7.58 1.53 -11.73
N VAL A 81 -7.28 2.82 -11.60
CA VAL A 81 -7.69 3.83 -12.59
C VAL A 81 -6.53 4.09 -13.56
N LYS A 82 -6.81 3.95 -14.86
CA LYS A 82 -5.83 4.28 -15.90
C LYS A 82 -5.66 5.78 -16.03
N ILE A 83 -4.46 6.28 -15.80
CA ILE A 83 -4.10 7.69 -15.99
C ILE A 83 -3.46 7.90 -17.38
N ARG A 84 -3.77 9.05 -18.03
CA ARG A 84 -3.23 9.38 -19.37
C ARG A 84 -1.74 9.68 -19.35
N GLU A 85 -1.29 10.36 -18.31
CA GLU A 85 0.12 10.73 -18.12
C GLU A 85 0.85 9.61 -17.39
N LYS A 86 2.02 9.22 -17.89
CA LYS A 86 2.92 8.34 -17.15
C LYS A 86 3.40 9.12 -15.92
N ARG A 87 3.21 8.54 -14.74
CA ARG A 87 3.81 9.03 -13.50
C ARG A 87 4.71 7.94 -12.93
N GLU A 88 5.84 8.37 -12.39
CA GLU A 88 6.75 7.49 -11.66
C GLU A 88 6.45 7.48 -10.15
N SER A 89 5.54 8.37 -9.70
CA SER A 89 5.12 8.46 -8.31
C SER A 89 3.87 7.61 -8.04
N PHE A 90 3.89 6.90 -6.91
CA PHE A 90 2.70 6.26 -6.34
C PHE A 90 2.05 7.22 -5.33
N ILE A 91 0.80 7.61 -5.55
CA ILE A 91 0.15 8.65 -4.76
C ILE A 91 -0.94 8.04 -3.88
N PHE A 92 -0.80 8.23 -2.57
CA PHE A 92 -1.86 8.01 -1.59
C PHE A 92 -2.56 9.34 -1.33
N ARG A 93 -3.87 9.42 -1.60
CA ARG A 93 -4.67 10.61 -1.27
C ARG A 93 -5.50 10.33 -0.03
N GLY A 94 -5.18 11.02 1.06
CA GLY A 94 -6.09 11.14 2.19
C GLY A 94 -7.16 12.18 1.87
N PHE A 95 -8.43 11.81 2.02
CA PHE A 95 -9.52 12.78 2.07
C PHE A 95 -9.82 13.07 3.54
N PRO A 96 -9.53 14.28 4.04
CA PRO A 96 -9.72 14.58 5.45
C PRO A 96 -11.21 14.56 5.80
N SER A 97 -11.54 13.95 6.92
CA SER A 97 -12.76 14.25 7.68
C SER A 97 -12.55 15.41 8.68
N SER A 98 -11.30 15.88 8.88
CA SER A 98 -10.95 16.99 9.78
C SER A 98 -9.61 17.66 9.39
N PRO A 99 -9.36 18.95 9.68
CA PRO A 99 -8.46 19.81 8.89
C PRO A 99 -6.96 19.79 9.26
N HIS A 100 -6.43 18.77 9.95
CA HIS A 100 -5.06 18.84 10.49
C HIS A 100 -4.14 17.70 10.05
N PHE A 101 -3.85 17.47 8.75
CA PHE A 101 -2.67 16.67 8.39
C PHE A 101 -1.95 17.09 7.09
N HIS A 102 -0.63 16.84 7.11
CA HIS A 102 0.34 17.06 6.04
C HIS A 102 0.26 15.93 5.00
N VAL A 103 0.29 16.29 3.71
CA VAL A 103 0.40 15.35 2.59
C VAL A 103 1.81 14.76 2.56
N ALA A 104 1.95 13.47 2.83
CA ALA A 104 3.19 12.75 2.60
C ALA A 104 3.26 12.35 1.12
N THR A 105 3.98 13.14 0.33
CA THR A 105 4.46 12.70 -0.99
C THR A 105 5.65 11.79 -0.74
N LEU A 106 5.49 10.48 -0.94
CA LEU A 106 6.61 9.54 -0.98
C LEU A 106 7.23 9.63 -2.39
N PHE A 107 8.49 10.09 -2.43
CA PHE A 107 9.31 10.15 -3.66
C PHE A 107 9.86 8.78 -4.01
#